data_AF-A0A349KQ70-F1
#
_entry.id   AF-A0A349KQ70-F1
#
_cell.length_a   1.000
_cell.length_b   1.000
_cell.length_c   1.000
_cell.angle_alpha   90.00
_cell.angle_beta   90.00
_cell.angle_gamma   90.00
#
_symmetry.space_group_name_H-M   'P 1'
#
loop_
_entity.id
_entity.type
_entity.pdbx_description
1 polymer ?
#
loop_
_entity_poly.entity_id
_entity_poly.type
_entity_poly.pdbx_seq_one_letter_code
_entity_poly.pdbx_strand_id
1 'polypeptide(L)'
;RTGGRPRSKFNTKGDIRGFDVRTGELLWTFHTIPARGEVGYESWLTGNDITGNSGVWAAISGDPELGHIYLSVEDPTGDYYGGDRHGDNLFSSGIVAVDVKTGERQWHYQFIHHDIWDWDVPSPAIIADLPNGRRVVMSVTKQSWVYVFDRLTGEPIWPIVERPVPAGDVPGEWYSPTQPFPTRPAPFDRQGFTEADLIDWTPEVHALALESIEGFRLSSIIYTPPSLTEAADGTRGLLSLPSSTGGSNWESSALDPETGILYVPSRTQLQVLSLAKNPESDIDFSQGFGVRAPRVQGLDIVKPPYGRITAIDMNSGDHLWMIANADTPDRIANHALLEGVDLPRTGVPTRSGILLTKTLLFQAEGTGAAGASPIFRAIDKQTGEIIAEIDLPFNQTGLPFTYEHDGKQYLAMFIGGGGAAAELAVYSLP
;
A
#
# COMPACT_ATOMS: atom_id res chain seq x y z
N ARG A 1 4.61 -15.20 6.60
CA ARG A 1 5.25 -14.31 5.61
C ARG A 1 6.74 -14.31 5.93
N THR A 2 7.58 -14.55 4.91
CA THR A 2 9.03 -14.73 5.08
C THR A 2 9.75 -13.46 5.54
N GLY A 3 9.22 -12.26 5.22
CA GLY A 3 9.84 -10.98 5.56
C GLY A 3 9.62 -10.45 6.98
N GLY A 4 8.44 -10.66 7.58
CA GLY A 4 8.17 -10.14 8.94
C GLY A 4 8.96 -10.86 10.05
N ARG A 5 9.37 -12.12 9.82
CA ARG A 5 10.19 -12.94 10.73
C ARG A 5 11.17 -13.84 9.96
N PRO A 6 12.13 -13.25 9.24
CA PRO A 6 13.14 -13.99 8.51
C PRO A 6 13.91 -14.90 9.45
N ARG A 7 14.27 -16.08 8.98
CA ARG A 7 15.15 -17.02 9.72
C ARG A 7 16.61 -16.63 9.64
N SER A 8 16.98 -15.85 8.63
CA SER A 8 18.34 -15.40 8.45
C SER A 8 18.39 -14.00 7.83
N LYS A 9 19.41 -13.23 8.20
CA LYS A 9 19.84 -12.01 7.51
C LYS A 9 20.45 -12.27 6.15
N PHE A 10 20.94 -13.50 5.93
CA PHE A 10 21.38 -13.97 4.63
C PHE A 10 20.17 -14.29 3.77
N ASN A 11 20.01 -13.57 2.67
CA ASN A 11 18.89 -13.79 1.76
C ASN A 11 19.28 -13.54 0.29
N THR A 12 18.45 -14.02 -0.63
CA THR A 12 18.69 -13.90 -2.07
C THR A 12 18.35 -12.49 -2.54
N LYS A 13 19.25 -11.87 -3.32
CA LYS A 13 19.02 -10.56 -3.94
C LYS A 13 17.93 -10.64 -5.01
N GLY A 14 17.05 -9.65 -5.03
CA GLY A 14 15.92 -9.53 -5.95
C GLY A 14 16.30 -8.93 -7.31
N ASP A 15 17.35 -9.45 -7.94
CA ASP A 15 17.83 -8.94 -9.23
C ASP A 15 16.76 -9.06 -10.32
N ILE A 16 16.66 -8.03 -11.17
CA ILE A 16 15.74 -8.01 -12.31
C ILE A 16 16.49 -8.44 -13.56
N ARG A 17 15.88 -9.31 -14.37
CA ARG A 17 16.54 -9.93 -15.52
C ARG A 17 15.70 -9.80 -16.78
N GLY A 18 16.34 -9.42 -17.87
CA GLY A 18 15.77 -9.44 -19.22
C GLY A 18 16.15 -10.72 -19.93
N PHE A 19 15.17 -11.40 -20.54
CA PHE A 19 15.39 -12.61 -21.32
C PHE A 19 14.87 -12.44 -22.75
N ASP A 20 15.56 -13.04 -23.71
CA ASP A 20 15.03 -13.17 -25.07
C ASP A 20 13.83 -14.13 -25.06
N VAL A 21 12.67 -13.64 -25.50
CA VAL A 21 11.40 -14.39 -25.43
C VAL A 21 11.38 -15.64 -26.31
N ARG A 22 12.27 -15.75 -27.31
CA ARG A 22 12.30 -16.88 -28.26
C ARG A 22 13.27 -17.97 -27.81
N THR A 23 14.38 -17.59 -27.20
CA THR A 23 15.50 -18.48 -26.88
C THR A 23 15.64 -18.74 -25.38
N GLY A 24 15.13 -17.85 -24.53
CA GLY A 24 15.36 -17.86 -23.09
C GLY A 24 16.76 -17.40 -22.68
N GLU A 25 17.56 -16.84 -23.61
CA GLU A 25 18.88 -16.27 -23.32
C GLU A 25 18.75 -15.09 -22.35
N LEU A 26 19.59 -15.05 -21.31
CA LEU A 26 19.72 -13.91 -20.41
C LEU A 26 20.43 -12.77 -21.14
N LEU A 27 19.73 -11.65 -21.32
CA LEU A 27 20.23 -10.48 -22.04
C LEU A 27 20.93 -9.48 -21.10
N TRP A 28 20.33 -9.25 -19.94
CA TRP A 28 20.84 -8.30 -18.94
C TRP A 28 20.33 -8.64 -17.55
N THR A 29 21.05 -8.16 -16.54
CA THR A 29 20.67 -8.19 -15.14
C THR A 29 20.81 -6.79 -14.56
N PHE A 30 19.77 -6.30 -13.89
CA PHE A 30 19.81 -5.10 -13.07
C PHE A 30 19.85 -5.50 -11.59
N HIS A 31 20.92 -5.13 -10.89
CA HIS A 31 21.08 -5.39 -9.46
C HIS A 31 20.35 -4.31 -8.65
N THR A 32 19.25 -4.69 -8.00
CA THR A 32 18.48 -3.78 -7.12
C THR A 32 19.21 -3.52 -5.80
N ILE A 33 20.02 -4.49 -5.34
CA ILE A 33 21.02 -4.33 -4.28
C ILE A 33 22.39 -4.22 -4.98
N PRO A 34 22.92 -3.01 -5.18
CA PRO A 34 24.06 -2.77 -6.05
C PRO A 34 25.32 -3.47 -5.57
N ALA A 35 26.17 -3.88 -6.51
CA ALA A 35 27.51 -4.37 -6.23
C ALA A 35 28.51 -3.21 -6.07
N ARG A 36 29.69 -3.50 -5.52
CA ARG A 36 30.77 -2.49 -5.36
C ARG A 36 31.10 -1.85 -6.70
N GLY A 37 31.01 -0.52 -6.76
CA GLY A 37 31.26 0.27 -7.97
C GLY A 37 30.00 0.59 -8.79
N GLU A 38 28.86 0.01 -8.45
CA GLU A 38 27.57 0.37 -9.04
C GLU A 38 26.92 1.55 -8.30
N VAL A 39 26.06 2.28 -9.01
CA VAL A 39 25.30 3.39 -8.43
C VAL A 39 24.43 2.86 -7.30
N GLY A 40 24.42 3.58 -6.17
CA GLY A 40 23.64 3.19 -4.97
C GLY A 40 24.41 2.32 -3.97
N TYR A 41 25.57 1.74 -4.33
CA TYR A 41 26.35 0.92 -3.39
C TYR A 41 26.70 1.66 -2.09
N GLU A 42 27.10 2.93 -2.20
CA GLU A 42 27.52 3.75 -1.07
C GLU A 42 26.39 4.09 -0.09
N SER A 43 25.12 3.88 -0.46
CA SER A 43 24.00 4.05 0.49
C SER A 43 23.83 2.86 1.43
N TRP A 44 24.57 1.77 1.22
CA TRP A 44 24.63 0.63 2.12
C TRP A 44 25.85 0.75 3.01
N LEU A 45 25.68 1.32 4.20
CA LEU A 45 26.77 1.48 5.17
C LEU A 45 27.22 0.13 5.72
N THR A 46 26.28 -0.81 5.85
CA THR A 46 26.52 -2.22 6.21
C THR A 46 25.54 -3.13 5.46
N GLY A 47 25.78 -4.44 5.48
CA GLY A 47 24.78 -5.44 5.11
C GLY A 47 24.60 -5.78 3.63
N ASN A 48 25.16 -5.00 2.70
CA ASN A 48 24.96 -5.18 1.25
C ASN A 48 25.30 -6.60 0.71
N ASP A 49 26.26 -7.27 1.33
CA ASP A 49 26.76 -8.59 0.96
C ASP A 49 25.96 -9.76 1.58
N ILE A 50 25.14 -9.49 2.59
CA ILE A 50 24.34 -10.50 3.30
C ILE A 50 22.84 -10.33 3.03
N THR A 51 22.35 -9.10 2.86
CA THR A 51 20.94 -8.80 2.63
C THR A 51 20.46 -9.28 1.24
N GLY A 52 19.19 -9.68 1.19
CA GLY A 52 18.44 -9.95 -0.04
C GLY A 52 17.08 -9.25 -0.06
N ASN A 53 16.10 -9.82 -0.77
CA ASN A 53 14.86 -9.14 -1.20
C ASN A 53 15.20 -7.95 -2.11
N SER A 54 14.49 -6.83 -1.96
CA SER A 54 14.54 -5.71 -2.90
C SER A 54 14.25 -6.15 -4.35
N GLY A 55 13.39 -7.14 -4.53
CA GLY A 55 12.86 -7.53 -5.83
C GLY A 55 11.74 -6.63 -6.34
N VAL A 56 11.13 -7.04 -7.45
CA VAL A 56 9.95 -6.42 -8.04
C VAL A 56 8.88 -7.50 -8.15
N TRP A 57 8.05 -7.59 -7.11
CA TRP A 57 6.98 -8.59 -7.04
C TRP A 57 5.67 -8.09 -7.67
N ALA A 58 5.49 -6.76 -7.72
CA ALA A 58 4.40 -6.13 -8.46
C ALA A 58 4.59 -6.30 -9.97
N ALA A 59 3.51 -6.13 -10.73
CA ALA A 59 3.61 -6.08 -12.20
C ALA A 59 4.52 -4.92 -12.64
N ILE A 60 5.28 -5.15 -13.72
CA ILE A 60 6.16 -4.13 -14.31
C ILE A 60 5.38 -3.36 -15.38
N SER A 61 5.43 -2.04 -15.32
CA SER A 61 4.85 -1.16 -16.34
C SER A 61 5.91 -0.76 -17.37
N GLY A 62 5.49 -0.58 -18.63
CA GLY A 62 6.39 -0.23 -19.72
C GLY A 62 5.87 0.94 -20.57
N ASP A 63 6.79 1.81 -20.97
CA ASP A 63 6.57 2.90 -21.93
C ASP A 63 7.22 2.52 -23.27
N PRO A 64 6.43 2.12 -24.29
CA PRO A 64 6.96 1.72 -25.57
C PRO A 64 7.52 2.89 -26.40
N GLU A 65 7.13 4.14 -26.12
CA GLU A 65 7.67 5.32 -26.82
C GLU A 65 9.11 5.59 -26.37
N LEU A 66 9.38 5.44 -25.07
CA LEU A 66 10.70 5.65 -24.49
C LEU A 66 11.57 4.38 -24.49
N GLY A 67 10.97 3.20 -24.58
CA GLY A 67 11.69 1.93 -24.36
C GLY A 67 12.02 1.68 -22.88
N HIS A 68 11.34 2.38 -21.96
CA HIS A 68 11.57 2.24 -20.53
C HIS A 68 10.61 1.22 -19.91
N ILE A 69 11.08 0.50 -18.90
CA ILE A 69 10.23 -0.17 -17.93
C ILE A 69 10.45 0.44 -16.54
N TYR A 70 9.39 0.48 -15.74
CA TYR A 70 9.40 1.06 -14.40
C TYR A 70 9.24 -0.05 -13.37
N LEU A 71 10.25 -0.18 -12.53
CA LEU A 71 10.40 -1.21 -11.52
C LEU A 71 9.92 -0.65 -10.17
N SER A 72 8.84 -1.23 -9.64
CA SER A 72 8.37 -0.97 -8.27
C SER A 72 9.16 -1.88 -7.32
N VAL A 73 10.21 -1.33 -6.70
CA VAL A 73 11.18 -2.12 -5.93
C VAL A 73 10.72 -2.24 -4.48
N GLU A 74 10.75 -3.46 -3.96
CA GLU A 74 10.37 -3.75 -2.58
C GLU A 74 11.45 -3.38 -1.56
N ASP A 75 11.14 -3.52 -0.28
CA ASP A 75 12.08 -3.29 0.81
C ASP A 75 13.11 -4.43 0.95
N PRO A 76 14.27 -4.19 1.59
CA PRO A 76 15.25 -5.24 1.81
C PRO A 76 14.83 -6.19 2.94
N THR A 77 15.55 -7.30 3.07
CA THR A 77 15.29 -8.30 4.14
C THR A 77 15.19 -7.66 5.53
N GLY A 78 14.15 -8.03 6.26
CA GLY A 78 13.87 -7.55 7.62
C GLY A 78 12.87 -6.40 7.59
N ASP A 79 11.60 -6.70 7.34
CA ASP A 79 10.60 -5.69 6.99
C ASP A 79 10.36 -4.63 8.08
N TYR A 80 10.63 -4.97 9.35
CA TYR A 80 10.41 -4.09 10.51
C TYR A 80 11.69 -3.75 11.29
N TYR A 81 12.83 -4.30 10.87
CA TYR A 81 14.11 -4.11 11.57
C TYR A 81 15.28 -4.18 10.57
N GLY A 82 16.10 -3.12 10.56
CA GLY A 82 17.19 -2.92 9.59
C GLY A 82 18.58 -2.94 10.20
N GLY A 83 18.75 -3.40 11.44
CA GLY A 83 20.03 -3.31 12.16
C GLY A 83 21.24 -4.04 11.52
N ASP A 84 21.01 -4.96 10.59
CA ASP A 84 22.06 -5.63 9.81
C ASP A 84 22.38 -4.92 8.47
N ARG A 85 21.65 -3.87 8.10
CA ARG A 85 21.70 -3.19 6.78
C ARG A 85 21.61 -1.67 6.89
N HIS A 86 22.51 -1.04 7.63
CA HIS A 86 22.48 0.41 7.88
C HIS A 86 22.61 1.23 6.60
N GLY A 87 21.99 2.42 6.60
CA GLY A 87 21.97 3.35 5.46
C GLY A 87 20.68 3.29 4.65
N ASP A 88 20.56 4.16 3.64
CA ASP A 88 19.30 4.37 2.90
C ASP A 88 18.87 3.15 2.08
N ASN A 89 19.79 2.23 1.76
CA ASN A 89 19.53 0.96 1.06
C ASN A 89 19.03 1.08 -0.40
N LEU A 90 19.55 2.02 -1.20
CA LEU A 90 19.19 2.10 -2.62
C LEU A 90 19.44 0.78 -3.37
N PHE A 91 18.53 0.28 -4.19
CA PHE A 91 17.35 0.95 -4.77
C PHE A 91 16.01 0.55 -4.14
N SER A 92 15.99 0.10 -2.88
CA SER A 92 14.78 -0.42 -2.24
C SER A 92 13.70 0.64 -2.02
N SER A 93 12.46 0.18 -1.81
CA SER A 93 11.30 1.00 -1.43
C SER A 93 11.14 2.23 -2.32
N GLY A 94 11.16 2.02 -3.64
CA GLY A 94 11.26 3.08 -4.63
C GLY A 94 10.84 2.65 -6.02
N ILE A 95 11.06 3.55 -6.97
CA ILE A 95 10.86 3.33 -8.40
C ILE A 95 12.19 3.45 -9.14
N VAL A 96 12.46 2.52 -10.05
CA VAL A 96 13.62 2.57 -10.94
C VAL A 96 13.15 2.47 -12.39
N ALA A 97 13.54 3.42 -13.24
CA ALA A 97 13.36 3.32 -14.68
C ALA A 97 14.61 2.70 -15.32
N VAL A 98 14.44 1.63 -16.10
CA VAL A 98 15.52 1.01 -16.87
C VAL A 98 15.13 0.89 -18.34
N ASP A 99 16.11 0.91 -19.23
CA ASP A 99 15.90 0.58 -20.64
C ASP A 99 15.60 -0.92 -20.78
N VAL A 100 14.51 -1.25 -21.47
CA VAL A 100 14.00 -2.64 -21.56
C VAL A 100 14.94 -3.58 -22.31
N LYS A 101 15.79 -3.07 -23.19
CA LYS A 101 16.68 -3.88 -24.04
C LYS A 101 18.03 -4.14 -23.39
N THR A 102 18.50 -3.23 -22.55
CA THR A 102 19.86 -3.23 -22.00
C THR A 102 19.90 -3.39 -20.49
N GLY A 103 18.79 -3.12 -19.79
CA GLY A 103 18.76 -3.05 -18.33
C GLY A 103 19.46 -1.81 -17.75
N GLU A 104 19.90 -0.87 -18.59
CA GLU A 104 20.60 0.33 -18.14
C GLU A 104 19.64 1.26 -17.39
N ARG A 105 20.07 1.70 -16.20
CA ARG A 105 19.31 2.64 -15.36
C ARG A 105 19.22 4.02 -16.01
N GLN A 106 17.99 4.46 -16.24
CA GLN A 106 17.70 5.80 -16.75
C GLN A 106 17.62 6.80 -15.59
N TRP A 107 16.72 6.54 -14.64
CA TRP A 107 16.55 7.33 -13.43
C TRP A 107 15.95 6.47 -12.31
N HIS A 108 15.95 6.98 -11.08
CA HIS A 108 15.29 6.33 -9.95
C HIS A 108 14.85 7.37 -8.94
N TYR A 109 13.90 7.00 -8.08
CA TYR A 109 13.53 7.76 -6.89
C TYR A 109 13.23 6.80 -5.74
N GLN A 110 13.78 7.06 -4.56
CA GLN A 110 13.51 6.28 -3.35
C GLN A 110 12.43 6.94 -2.51
N PHE A 111 11.36 6.21 -2.18
CA PHE A 111 10.23 6.74 -1.40
C PHE A 111 10.46 6.64 0.11
N ILE A 112 11.33 5.72 0.55
CA ILE A 112 11.62 5.50 1.97
C ILE A 112 13.11 5.24 2.13
N HIS A 113 13.78 6.08 2.89
CA HIS A 113 15.15 5.86 3.32
C HIS A 113 15.14 4.82 4.44
N HIS A 114 15.84 3.70 4.25
CA HIS A 114 15.94 2.63 5.26
C HIS A 114 14.56 2.16 5.78
N ASP A 115 13.81 1.49 4.92
CA ASP A 115 12.47 1.00 5.25
C ASP A 115 12.51 0.00 6.42
N ILE A 116 11.69 0.27 7.43
CA ILE A 116 11.46 -0.55 8.63
C ILE A 116 9.96 -0.61 8.97
N TRP A 117 9.09 -0.39 7.98
CA TRP A 117 7.63 -0.38 8.14
C TRP A 117 6.91 -1.41 7.27
N ASP A 118 7.64 -2.21 6.47
CA ASP A 118 7.09 -3.07 5.40
C ASP A 118 6.29 -2.24 4.40
N TRP A 119 6.82 -1.06 4.03
CA TRP A 119 6.18 -0.13 3.10
C TRP A 119 6.77 -0.20 1.70
N ASP A 120 7.06 -1.43 1.26
CA ASP A 120 7.40 -1.77 -0.12
C ASP A 120 6.39 -1.23 -1.15
N VAL A 121 6.81 -1.13 -2.41
CA VAL A 121 5.98 -0.58 -3.49
C VAL A 121 5.14 -1.70 -4.13
N PRO A 122 3.82 -1.77 -3.84
CA PRO A 122 3.07 -3.00 -4.00
C PRO A 122 2.31 -3.08 -5.34
N SER A 123 2.41 -2.04 -6.17
CA SER A 123 1.58 -1.87 -7.36
C SER A 123 2.40 -1.41 -8.57
N PRO A 124 1.98 -1.75 -9.79
CA PRO A 124 2.61 -1.25 -11.00
C PRO A 124 2.52 0.28 -11.08
N ALA A 125 3.58 0.92 -11.59
CA ALA A 125 3.55 2.34 -11.86
C ALA A 125 2.54 2.68 -12.98
N ILE A 126 1.78 3.76 -12.86
CA ILE A 126 0.81 4.19 -13.87
C ILE A 126 1.47 5.21 -14.78
N ILE A 127 1.55 4.90 -16.07
CA ILE A 127 2.09 5.79 -17.10
C ILE A 127 0.93 6.45 -17.82
N ALA A 128 0.95 7.77 -17.96
CA ALA A 128 -0.15 8.49 -18.57
C ALA A 128 0.27 9.80 -19.24
N ASP A 129 -0.48 10.17 -20.28
CA ASP A 129 -0.50 11.51 -20.84
C ASP A 129 -1.73 12.23 -20.26
N LEU A 130 -1.50 13.21 -19.40
CA LEU A 130 -2.57 13.95 -18.74
C LEU A 130 -3.16 15.03 -19.66
N PRO A 131 -4.45 15.39 -19.49
CA PRO A 131 -5.10 16.45 -20.30
C PRO A 131 -4.39 17.81 -20.27
N ASN A 132 -3.68 18.14 -19.18
CA ASN A 132 -2.87 19.36 -19.09
C ASN A 132 -1.55 19.32 -19.88
N GLY A 133 -1.29 18.23 -20.63
CA GLY A 133 -0.11 18.04 -21.48
C GLY A 133 1.09 17.41 -20.80
N ARG A 134 1.03 17.11 -19.49
CA ARG A 134 2.12 16.43 -18.77
C ARG A 134 2.14 14.94 -19.09
N ARG A 135 3.33 14.39 -19.33
CA ARG A 135 3.56 12.96 -19.52
C ARG A 135 4.18 12.40 -18.25
N VAL A 136 3.43 11.59 -17.52
CA VAL A 136 3.76 11.24 -16.14
C VAL A 136 3.90 9.74 -15.93
N VAL A 137 4.66 9.39 -14.90
CA VAL A 137 4.61 8.09 -14.25
C VAL A 137 4.26 8.30 -12.78
N MET A 138 3.36 7.46 -12.25
CA MET A 138 2.78 7.60 -10.92
C MET A 138 2.94 6.31 -10.12
N SER A 139 3.33 6.42 -8.86
CA SER A 139 3.41 5.30 -7.92
C SER A 139 2.44 5.49 -6.77
N VAL A 140 1.47 4.58 -6.65
CA VAL A 140 0.53 4.50 -5.52
C VAL A 140 1.14 3.59 -4.44
N THR A 141 1.40 4.15 -3.27
CA THR A 141 2.26 3.52 -2.25
C THR A 141 1.48 3.07 -1.02
N LYS A 142 2.06 2.11 -0.27
CA LYS A 142 1.51 1.65 1.01
C LYS A 142 1.37 2.78 2.04
N GLN A 143 2.20 3.82 1.93
CA GLN A 143 2.20 5.01 2.78
C GLN A 143 0.95 5.88 2.62
N SER A 144 0.10 5.60 1.63
CA SER A 144 -1.08 6.39 1.28
C SER A 144 -0.78 7.67 0.49
N TRP A 145 0.37 7.70 -0.21
CA TRP A 145 0.72 8.76 -1.15
C TRP A 145 0.72 8.28 -2.60
N VAL A 146 0.50 9.23 -3.50
CA VAL A 146 0.78 9.09 -4.94
C VAL A 146 2.00 9.94 -5.26
N TYR A 147 3.12 9.29 -5.59
CA TYR A 147 4.32 9.97 -6.10
C TYR A 147 4.20 10.13 -7.61
N VAL A 148 4.55 11.30 -8.15
CA VAL A 148 4.35 11.60 -9.56
C VAL A 148 5.58 12.26 -10.15
N PHE A 149 6.07 11.70 -11.25
CA PHE A 149 7.28 12.10 -11.93
C PHE A 149 7.03 12.35 -13.41
N ASP A 150 7.82 13.22 -14.03
CA ASP A 150 8.00 13.20 -15.48
C ASP A 150 8.54 11.82 -15.87
N ARG A 151 7.84 11.15 -16.79
CA ARG A 151 8.15 9.75 -17.12
C ARG A 151 9.52 9.56 -17.80
N LEU A 152 10.04 10.60 -18.45
CA LEU A 152 11.33 10.58 -19.13
C LEU A 152 12.47 10.86 -18.15
N THR A 153 12.36 11.90 -17.32
CA THR A 153 13.48 12.41 -16.52
C THR A 153 13.49 11.90 -15.08
N GLY A 154 12.34 11.47 -14.54
CA GLY A 154 12.19 11.16 -13.13
C GLY A 154 12.10 12.39 -12.23
N GLU A 155 11.99 13.60 -12.80
CA GLU A 155 11.80 14.81 -12.01
C GLU A 155 10.39 14.84 -11.39
N PRO A 156 10.25 15.17 -10.09
CA PRO A 156 8.94 15.25 -9.45
C PRO A 156 8.05 16.32 -10.10
N ILE A 157 6.80 15.97 -10.43
CA ILE A 157 5.80 16.91 -10.96
C ILE A 157 5.37 17.93 -9.91
N TRP A 158 5.29 17.49 -8.65
CA TRP A 158 5.12 18.36 -7.50
C TRP A 158 6.30 18.19 -6.55
N PRO A 159 6.66 19.23 -5.78
CA PRO A 159 7.78 19.14 -4.85
C PRO A 159 7.64 17.95 -3.90
N ILE A 160 8.75 17.25 -3.68
CA ILE A 160 8.91 16.27 -2.60
C ILE A 160 9.98 16.85 -1.67
N VAL A 161 9.64 16.98 -0.38
CA VAL A 161 10.46 17.70 0.59
C VAL A 161 11.00 16.72 1.62
N GLU A 162 12.31 16.74 1.85
CA GLU A 162 12.93 16.04 2.97
C GLU A 162 12.54 16.70 4.29
N ARG A 163 11.99 15.92 5.23
CA ARG A 163 11.62 16.42 6.56
C ARG A 163 12.24 15.54 7.64
N PRO A 164 12.68 16.12 8.77
CA PRO A 164 13.10 15.35 9.92
C PRO A 164 11.99 14.42 10.41
N VAL A 165 12.35 13.20 10.79
CA VAL A 165 11.43 12.20 11.36
C VAL A 165 11.96 11.68 12.70
N PRO A 166 11.10 11.11 13.56
CA PRO A 166 11.55 10.57 14.85
C PRO A 166 12.53 9.40 14.68
N ALA A 167 13.58 9.38 15.50
CA ALA A 167 14.37 8.18 15.74
C ALA A 167 13.68 7.31 16.81
N GLY A 168 14.03 6.02 16.83
CA GLY A 168 13.58 5.07 17.84
C GLY A 168 14.66 4.75 18.87
N ASP A 169 14.40 3.70 19.65
CA ASP A 169 15.26 3.22 20.75
C ASP A 169 15.53 1.71 20.66
N VAL A 170 15.26 1.09 19.52
CA VAL A 170 15.51 -0.35 19.31
C VAL A 170 17.02 -0.57 19.19
N PRO A 171 17.62 -1.44 20.02
CA PRO A 171 19.06 -1.66 19.98
C PRO A 171 19.56 -2.14 18.61
N GLY A 172 20.65 -1.53 18.14
CA GLY A 172 21.31 -1.89 16.87
C GLY A 172 20.61 -1.37 15.62
N GLU A 173 19.42 -0.78 15.74
CA GLU A 173 18.71 -0.20 14.60
C GLU A 173 19.40 1.07 14.08
N TRP A 174 19.28 1.32 12.77
CA TRP A 174 19.65 2.57 12.14
C TRP A 174 18.38 3.37 11.78
N TYR A 175 18.41 4.68 12.01
CA TYR A 175 17.27 5.54 11.71
C TYR A 175 17.71 6.63 10.74
N SER A 176 17.02 6.74 9.61
CA SER A 176 17.22 7.85 8.69
C SER A 176 16.87 9.17 9.41
N PRO A 177 17.73 10.21 9.34
CA PRO A 177 17.43 11.51 9.92
C PRO A 177 16.23 12.22 9.27
N THR A 178 16.00 11.96 7.97
CA THR A 178 14.90 12.55 7.20
C THR A 178 14.19 11.51 6.35
N GLN A 179 12.99 11.87 5.87
CA GLN A 179 12.26 11.10 4.88
C GLN A 179 11.65 12.05 3.84
N PRO A 180 11.38 11.57 2.61
CA PRO A 180 10.69 12.35 1.60
C PRO A 180 9.19 12.46 1.93
N PHE A 181 8.65 13.66 1.74
CA PHE A 181 7.22 13.97 1.86
C PHE A 181 6.73 14.64 0.58
N PRO A 182 5.94 13.93 -0.27
CA PRO A 182 5.32 14.55 -1.42
C PRO A 182 4.33 15.63 -0.98
N THR A 183 4.37 16.80 -1.63
CA THR A 183 3.48 17.91 -1.30
C THR A 183 2.10 17.81 -1.96
N ARG A 184 2.01 17.07 -3.07
CA ARG A 184 0.76 16.77 -3.78
C ARG A 184 0.85 15.44 -4.51
N PRO A 185 -0.30 14.76 -4.73
CA PRO A 185 -1.60 15.01 -4.10
C PRO A 185 -1.58 14.87 -2.57
N ALA A 186 -2.65 15.32 -1.90
CA ALA A 186 -2.84 14.99 -0.49
C ALA A 186 -2.94 13.45 -0.31
N PRO A 187 -2.57 12.90 0.88
CA PRO A 187 -2.67 11.46 1.13
C PRO A 187 -4.08 10.94 0.88
N PHE A 188 -4.23 9.83 0.14
CA PHE A 188 -5.54 9.27 -0.19
C PHE A 188 -6.16 8.46 0.96
N ASP A 189 -5.38 8.17 1.99
CA ASP A 189 -5.78 7.51 3.24
C ASP A 189 -5.05 8.14 4.44
N ARG A 190 -5.46 7.78 5.65
CA ARG A 190 -4.94 8.31 6.91
C ARG A 190 -3.46 7.94 7.08
N GLN A 191 -2.70 8.91 7.55
CA GLN A 191 -1.28 8.81 7.87
C GLN A 191 -1.06 9.26 9.30
N GLY A 192 -0.42 8.41 10.10
CA GLY A 192 -0.30 8.59 11.54
C GLY A 192 -1.59 8.27 12.31
N PHE A 193 -1.45 8.22 13.62
CA PHE A 193 -2.51 7.90 14.56
C PHE A 193 -2.31 8.66 15.86
N THR A 194 -3.35 9.38 16.28
CA THR A 194 -3.42 10.15 17.53
C THR A 194 -4.73 9.87 18.25
N GLU A 195 -4.89 10.39 19.47
CA GLU A 195 -6.17 10.30 20.20
C GLU A 195 -7.36 10.90 19.42
N ALA A 196 -7.12 11.89 18.55
CA ALA A 196 -8.16 12.51 17.72
C ALA A 196 -8.74 11.54 16.67
N ASP A 197 -8.00 10.48 16.34
CA ASP A 197 -8.39 9.45 15.38
C ASP A 197 -9.19 8.31 16.03
N LEU A 198 -9.36 8.33 17.36
CA LEU A 198 -10.14 7.32 18.10
C LEU A 198 -11.63 7.47 17.83
N ILE A 199 -12.34 6.35 17.68
CA ILE A 199 -13.80 6.35 17.58
C ILE A 199 -14.44 7.13 18.73
N ASP A 200 -15.46 7.89 18.40
CA ASP A 200 -16.17 8.79 19.31
C ASP A 200 -17.70 8.75 19.09
N TRP A 201 -18.21 7.62 18.61
CA TRP A 201 -19.65 7.40 18.38
C TRP A 201 -20.52 7.72 19.59
N THR A 202 -20.03 7.40 20.79
CA THR A 202 -20.63 7.77 22.07
C THR A 202 -19.51 8.14 23.05
N PRO A 203 -19.80 8.93 24.11
CA PRO A 203 -18.82 9.23 25.16
C PRO A 203 -18.25 7.97 25.84
N GLU A 204 -19.07 6.94 26.02
CA GLU A 204 -18.64 5.65 26.60
C GLU A 204 -17.66 4.92 25.69
N VAL A 205 -17.98 4.80 24.40
CA VAL A 205 -17.11 4.17 23.40
C VAL A 205 -15.77 4.91 23.31
N HIS A 206 -15.80 6.24 23.34
CA HIS A 206 -14.57 7.05 23.30
C HIS A 206 -13.69 6.84 24.53
N ALA A 207 -14.28 6.82 25.73
CA ALA A 207 -13.55 6.55 26.97
C ALA A 207 -12.88 5.18 26.96
N LEU A 208 -13.60 4.14 26.51
CA LEU A 208 -13.04 2.79 26.36
C LEU A 208 -11.94 2.75 25.29
N ALA A 209 -12.05 3.53 24.22
CA ALA A 209 -11.03 3.62 23.18
C ALA A 209 -9.74 4.26 23.72
N LEU A 210 -9.86 5.34 24.52
CA LEU A 210 -8.74 5.99 25.22
C LEU A 210 -8.04 5.03 26.19
N GLU A 211 -8.79 4.31 27.03
CA GLU A 211 -8.23 3.30 27.94
C GLU A 211 -7.50 2.19 27.15
N SER A 212 -8.06 1.78 26.01
CA SER A 212 -7.52 0.66 25.24
C SER A 212 -6.13 0.90 24.62
N ILE A 213 -5.77 2.17 24.41
CA ILE A 213 -4.46 2.56 23.87
C ILE A 213 -3.40 2.77 24.96
N GLU A 214 -3.76 2.66 26.24
CA GLU A 214 -2.80 2.71 27.34
C GLU A 214 -1.73 1.61 27.18
N GLY A 215 -0.48 2.00 27.42
CA GLY A 215 0.69 1.15 27.23
C GLY A 215 1.17 1.00 25.78
N PHE A 216 0.63 1.78 24.83
CA PHE A 216 1.15 1.85 23.46
C PHE A 216 1.78 3.21 23.15
N ARG A 217 2.78 3.20 22.27
CA ARG A 217 3.22 4.43 21.58
C ARG A 217 2.24 4.71 20.44
N LEU A 218 2.05 5.99 20.11
CA LEU A 218 1.21 6.42 19.00
C LEU A 218 2.07 6.99 17.86
N SER A 219 1.76 6.61 16.62
CA SER A 219 2.40 7.13 15.41
C SER A 219 1.92 8.55 15.09
N SER A 220 2.24 9.53 15.92
CA SER A 220 1.85 10.93 15.67
C SER A 220 2.45 11.51 14.37
N ILE A 221 3.51 10.90 13.86
CA ILE A 221 4.11 11.16 12.55
C ILE A 221 4.15 9.82 11.81
N ILE A 222 3.86 9.81 10.51
CA ILE A 222 3.80 8.57 9.69
C ILE A 222 5.05 7.70 9.86
N TYR A 223 6.24 8.28 9.85
CA TYR A 223 7.51 7.57 10.01
C TYR A 223 7.96 7.42 11.47
N THR A 224 7.05 7.36 12.45
CA THR A 224 7.43 6.90 13.79
C THR A 224 7.87 5.43 13.69
N PRO A 225 9.08 5.06 14.15
CA PRO A 225 9.62 3.73 13.94
C PRO A 225 8.98 2.68 14.88
N PRO A 226 9.02 1.38 14.52
CA PRO A 226 8.61 0.29 15.41
C PRO A 226 9.32 0.32 16.77
N SER A 227 8.69 -0.24 17.80
CA SER A 227 9.26 -0.35 19.15
C SER A 227 9.25 -1.80 19.66
N LEU A 228 9.97 -2.07 20.74
CA LEU A 228 10.00 -3.41 21.34
C LEU A 228 8.65 -3.79 21.96
N THR A 229 8.34 -5.09 22.01
CA THR A 229 7.20 -5.63 22.78
C THR A 229 7.35 -5.41 24.28
N GLU A 230 8.59 -5.26 24.75
CA GLU A 230 8.98 -4.95 26.13
C GLU A 230 9.90 -3.73 26.10
N ALA A 231 9.34 -2.55 25.79
CA ALA A 231 10.12 -1.32 25.70
C ALA A 231 10.49 -0.78 27.10
N ALA A 232 11.60 -0.03 27.18
CA ALA A 232 12.12 0.49 28.44
C ALA A 232 11.18 1.52 29.13
N ASP A 233 10.31 2.16 28.35
CA ASP A 233 9.27 3.07 28.84
C ASP A 233 7.98 2.35 29.29
N GLY A 234 7.98 1.00 29.31
CA GLY A 234 6.85 0.18 29.69
C GLY A 234 5.80 0.00 28.59
N THR A 235 6.03 0.55 27.39
CA THR A 235 5.13 0.34 26.25
C THR A 235 5.36 -1.02 25.58
N ARG A 236 4.34 -1.49 24.85
CA ARG A 236 4.32 -2.83 24.22
C ARG A 236 4.26 -2.81 22.69
N GLY A 237 4.60 -1.69 22.07
CA GLY A 237 4.58 -1.51 20.63
C GLY A 237 4.06 -0.15 20.19
N LEU A 238 4.15 0.11 18.88
CA LEU A 238 3.63 1.31 18.24
C LEU A 238 2.29 1.05 17.56
N LEU A 239 1.26 1.82 17.88
CA LEU A 239 0.02 1.87 17.09
C LEU A 239 0.24 2.72 15.84
N SER A 240 0.23 2.05 14.68
CA SER A 240 0.63 2.61 13.39
C SER A 240 -0.50 2.67 12.38
N LEU A 241 -0.60 3.82 11.70
CA LEU A 241 -1.31 4.00 10.44
C LEU A 241 -0.40 4.68 9.40
N PRO A 242 -0.39 4.20 8.14
CA PRO A 242 -1.02 2.95 7.69
C PRO A 242 -0.45 1.71 8.40
N SER A 243 -1.16 0.58 8.32
CA SER A 243 -0.53 -0.70 8.64
C SER A 243 0.61 -1.00 7.65
N SER A 244 1.47 -1.96 7.97
CA SER A 244 2.40 -2.63 7.03
C SER A 244 1.74 -3.15 5.75
N THR A 245 0.44 -3.49 5.77
CA THR A 245 -0.27 -3.86 4.55
C THR A 245 -0.66 -2.67 3.68
N GLY A 246 -0.36 -1.45 4.15
CA GLY A 246 -0.56 -0.19 3.46
C GLY A 246 -2.01 0.28 3.38
N GLY A 247 -2.17 1.56 3.06
CA GLY A 247 -3.41 2.12 2.57
C GLY A 247 -3.77 1.52 1.21
N SER A 248 -2.78 1.40 0.31
CA SER A 248 -2.87 0.65 -0.95
C SER A 248 -1.96 -0.58 -0.94
N ASN A 249 -2.23 -1.54 -1.82
CA ASN A 249 -1.46 -2.77 -2.01
C ASN A 249 -1.63 -3.27 -3.46
N TRP A 250 -1.45 -4.57 -3.73
CA TRP A 250 -1.53 -5.18 -5.06
C TRP A 250 -2.84 -4.94 -5.81
N GLU A 251 -3.92 -4.57 -5.11
CA GLU A 251 -5.22 -4.30 -5.72
C GLU A 251 -5.19 -3.07 -6.66
N SER A 252 -4.12 -2.25 -6.58
CA SER A 252 -3.79 -1.14 -7.47
C SER A 252 -4.86 -0.03 -7.53
N SER A 253 -4.75 0.85 -8.52
CA SER A 253 -5.62 1.99 -8.79
C SER A 253 -5.96 2.05 -10.28
N ALA A 254 -6.92 2.89 -10.66
CA ALA A 254 -7.32 3.06 -12.06
C ALA A 254 -7.33 4.54 -12.45
N LEU A 255 -6.80 4.86 -13.63
CA LEU A 255 -6.75 6.22 -14.16
C LEU A 255 -7.64 6.31 -15.41
N ASP A 256 -8.45 7.37 -15.49
CA ASP A 256 -9.08 7.77 -16.74
C ASP A 256 -8.17 8.74 -17.51
N PRO A 257 -7.58 8.35 -18.65
CA PRO A 257 -6.71 9.23 -19.43
C PRO A 257 -7.46 10.38 -20.10
N GLU A 258 -8.78 10.30 -20.32
CA GLU A 258 -9.55 11.39 -20.95
C GLU A 258 -9.75 12.57 -19.99
N THR A 259 -9.91 12.29 -18.69
CA THR A 259 -10.15 13.31 -17.65
C THR A 259 -8.94 13.57 -16.76
N GLY A 260 -7.98 12.63 -16.70
CA GLY A 260 -6.85 12.67 -15.76
C GLY A 260 -7.24 12.31 -14.32
N ILE A 261 -8.41 11.71 -14.09
CA ILE A 261 -8.85 11.33 -12.74
C ILE A 261 -8.29 9.95 -12.36
N LEU A 262 -7.61 9.89 -11.23
CA LEU A 262 -7.11 8.66 -10.60
C LEU A 262 -8.05 8.22 -9.47
N TYR A 263 -8.46 6.96 -9.47
CA TYR A 263 -9.30 6.33 -8.45
C TYR A 263 -8.47 5.36 -7.63
N VAL A 264 -8.32 5.65 -6.34
CA VAL A 264 -7.48 4.85 -5.43
C VAL A 264 -8.35 4.18 -4.37
N PRO A 265 -8.54 2.85 -4.44
CA PRO A 265 -9.13 2.10 -3.34
C PRO A 265 -8.10 1.98 -2.21
N SER A 266 -8.55 2.19 -0.98
CA SER A 266 -7.67 2.18 0.18
C SER A 266 -8.30 1.58 1.43
N ARG A 267 -7.44 1.19 2.37
CA ARG A 267 -7.80 0.58 3.65
C ARG A 267 -7.19 1.33 4.82
N THR A 268 -8.03 1.70 5.77
CA THR A 268 -7.62 2.14 7.10
C THR A 268 -7.69 0.98 8.09
N GLN A 269 -6.54 0.38 8.39
CA GLN A 269 -6.43 -0.65 9.42
C GLN A 269 -5.28 -0.31 10.36
N LEU A 270 -5.59 -0.16 11.65
CA LEU A 270 -4.60 0.05 12.69
C LEU A 270 -3.81 -1.25 12.93
N GLN A 271 -2.49 -1.14 13.06
CA GLN A 271 -1.60 -2.24 13.42
C GLN A 271 -0.75 -1.86 14.63
N VAL A 272 -0.34 -2.87 15.40
CA VAL A 272 0.78 -2.73 16.33
C VAL A 272 2.07 -3.13 15.61
N LEU A 273 2.97 -2.18 15.39
CA LEU A 273 4.35 -2.42 14.98
C LEU A 273 5.18 -2.67 16.24
N SER A 274 5.42 -3.94 16.55
CA SER A 274 6.22 -4.35 17.69
C SER A 274 7.31 -5.34 17.29
N LEU A 275 8.44 -5.26 17.97
CA LEU A 275 9.64 -6.04 17.71
C LEU A 275 10.00 -6.93 18.90
N ALA A 276 10.42 -8.16 18.62
CA ALA A 276 10.94 -9.10 19.60
C ALA A 276 12.04 -9.98 19.00
N LYS A 277 12.91 -10.53 19.87
CA LYS A 277 13.90 -11.54 19.44
C LYS A 277 13.17 -12.80 18.99
N ASN A 278 13.54 -13.30 17.81
CA ASN A 278 13.15 -14.63 17.37
C ASN A 278 14.30 -15.60 17.64
N PRO A 279 14.16 -16.61 18.53
CA PRO A 279 15.25 -17.54 18.84
C PRO A 279 15.63 -18.44 17.65
N GLU A 280 14.76 -18.56 16.65
CA GLU A 280 15.01 -19.30 15.41
C GLU A 280 15.61 -18.42 14.29
N SER A 281 16.03 -17.20 14.60
CA SER A 281 16.61 -16.26 13.63
C SER A 281 17.98 -15.76 14.06
N ASP A 282 18.87 -15.54 13.09
CA ASP A 282 20.15 -14.85 13.30
C ASP A 282 20.02 -13.31 13.22
N ILE A 283 18.83 -12.78 12.93
CA ILE A 283 18.51 -11.35 13.04
C ILE A 283 18.16 -11.01 14.49
N ASP A 284 18.55 -9.82 14.95
CA ASP A 284 18.34 -9.40 16.33
C ASP A 284 16.89 -9.15 16.69
N PHE A 285 16.13 -8.48 15.83
CA PHE A 285 14.72 -8.25 16.05
C PHE A 285 13.88 -8.52 14.80
N SER A 286 12.66 -8.96 15.02
CA SER A 286 11.66 -9.15 13.97
C SER A 286 10.27 -8.96 14.56
N GLN A 287 9.23 -9.10 13.75
CA GLN A 287 7.85 -8.91 14.20
C GLN A 287 7.55 -9.71 15.48
N GLY A 288 7.15 -8.99 16.52
CA GLY A 288 6.67 -9.54 17.77
C GLY A 288 5.34 -10.26 17.61
N PHE A 289 5.09 -11.27 18.45
CA PHE A 289 3.78 -11.92 18.55
C PHE A 289 3.13 -11.59 19.89
N GLY A 290 1.81 -11.78 19.94
CA GLY A 290 1.02 -11.63 21.16
C GLY A 290 0.45 -10.23 21.40
N VAL A 291 0.94 -9.21 20.69
CA VAL A 291 0.40 -7.85 20.78
C VAL A 291 -0.49 -7.59 19.56
N ARG A 292 -1.77 -7.30 19.80
CA ARG A 292 -2.76 -7.00 18.75
C ARG A 292 -3.23 -5.57 18.88
N ALA A 293 -3.67 -4.98 17.77
CA ALA A 293 -4.36 -3.70 17.81
C ALA A 293 -5.59 -3.84 18.73
N PRO A 294 -5.77 -2.93 19.70
CA PRO A 294 -6.88 -2.99 20.63
C PRO A 294 -8.22 -2.80 19.92
N ARG A 295 -9.28 -3.29 20.56
CA ARG A 295 -10.68 -3.18 20.11
C ARG A 295 -11.56 -2.88 21.30
N VAL A 296 -12.65 -2.13 21.07
CA VAL A 296 -13.68 -1.87 22.08
C VAL A 296 -14.85 -2.80 21.81
N GLN A 297 -14.95 -3.89 22.58
CA GLN A 297 -16.02 -4.90 22.46
C GLN A 297 -16.22 -5.44 21.02
N GLY A 298 -15.14 -5.49 20.22
CA GLY A 298 -15.18 -5.96 18.83
C GLY A 298 -15.25 -4.84 17.79
N LEU A 299 -15.45 -3.58 18.21
CA LEU A 299 -15.30 -2.40 17.37
C LEU A 299 -13.82 -2.06 17.16
N ASP A 300 -13.48 -1.67 15.93
CA ASP A 300 -12.18 -1.11 15.62
C ASP A 300 -12.07 0.28 16.25
N ILE A 301 -10.94 0.61 16.88
CA ILE A 301 -10.82 1.86 17.66
C ILE A 301 -10.51 3.09 16.80
N VAL A 302 -10.25 2.93 15.51
CA VAL A 302 -9.96 4.04 14.59
C VAL A 302 -11.26 4.52 13.93
N LYS A 303 -11.44 5.84 13.75
CA LYS A 303 -12.61 6.39 13.05
C LYS A 303 -12.72 5.87 11.60
N PRO A 304 -13.91 5.48 11.11
CA PRO A 304 -14.13 5.12 9.71
C PRO A 304 -14.02 6.34 8.75
N PRO A 305 -14.01 6.12 7.42
CA PRO A 305 -14.20 4.85 6.71
C PRO A 305 -13.09 3.84 6.97
N TYR A 306 -13.40 2.56 7.16
CA TYR A 306 -12.38 1.50 7.30
C TYR A 306 -11.79 1.08 5.95
N GLY A 307 -12.53 1.31 4.88
CA GLY A 307 -12.05 1.28 3.51
C GLY A 307 -12.78 2.34 2.69
N ARG A 308 -12.13 2.85 1.65
CA ARG A 308 -12.66 3.93 0.82
C ARG A 308 -12.14 3.87 -0.60
N ILE A 309 -12.74 4.67 -1.47
CA ILE A 309 -12.21 5.02 -2.78
C ILE A 309 -12.07 6.55 -2.80
N THR A 310 -10.88 7.02 -3.15
CA THR A 310 -10.58 8.45 -3.30
C THR A 310 -10.35 8.75 -4.78
N ALA A 311 -11.10 9.71 -5.34
CA ALA A 311 -10.87 10.23 -6.68
C ALA A 311 -10.00 11.48 -6.62
N ILE A 312 -8.95 11.52 -7.44
CA ILE A 312 -7.93 12.56 -7.44
C ILE A 312 -7.79 13.10 -8.87
N ASP A 313 -7.94 14.40 -9.06
CA ASP A 313 -7.60 15.04 -10.32
C ASP A 313 -6.07 15.14 -10.43
N MET A 314 -5.46 14.34 -11.31
CA MET A 314 -4.00 14.35 -11.48
C MET A 314 -3.49 15.55 -12.28
N ASN A 315 -4.38 16.39 -12.82
CA ASN A 315 -3.96 17.66 -13.42
C ASN A 315 -3.59 18.69 -12.34
N SER A 316 -4.31 18.72 -11.20
CA SER A 316 -4.09 19.68 -10.11
C SER A 316 -3.51 19.06 -8.83
N GLY A 317 -3.78 17.78 -8.59
CA GLY A 317 -3.49 17.05 -7.36
C GLY A 317 -4.59 17.17 -6.30
N ASP A 318 -5.76 17.71 -6.64
CA ASP A 318 -6.88 17.89 -5.70
C ASP A 318 -7.74 16.62 -5.61
N HIS A 319 -8.24 16.32 -4.42
CA HIS A 319 -9.25 15.28 -4.24
C HIS A 319 -10.60 15.81 -4.71
N LEU A 320 -11.27 15.04 -5.57
CA LEU A 320 -12.58 15.40 -6.12
C LEU A 320 -13.70 14.90 -5.20
N TRP A 321 -13.62 13.64 -4.79
CA TRP A 321 -14.56 13.02 -3.87
C TRP A 321 -13.93 11.80 -3.19
N MET A 322 -14.55 11.38 -2.09
CA MET A 322 -14.22 10.15 -1.37
C MET A 322 -15.50 9.46 -0.94
N ILE A 323 -15.59 8.15 -1.15
CA ILE A 323 -16.70 7.32 -0.70
C ILE A 323 -16.21 6.13 0.13
N ALA A 324 -17.00 5.71 1.12
CA ALA A 324 -16.79 4.45 1.80
C ALA A 324 -17.00 3.27 0.83
N ASN A 325 -16.11 2.29 0.88
CA ASN A 325 -16.09 1.18 -0.08
C ASN A 325 -17.18 0.12 0.15
N ALA A 326 -17.94 0.22 1.23
CA ALA A 326 -19.02 -0.69 1.59
C ALA A 326 -20.01 0.02 2.51
N ASP A 327 -21.17 -0.59 2.71
CA ASP A 327 -22.09 -0.19 3.76
C ASP A 327 -21.55 -0.56 5.14
N THR A 328 -22.24 -0.09 6.19
CA THR A 328 -21.88 -0.44 7.57
C THR A 328 -22.23 -1.90 7.84
N PRO A 329 -21.26 -2.75 8.22
CA PRO A 329 -21.55 -4.16 8.49
C PRO A 329 -22.51 -4.33 9.66
N ASP A 330 -23.33 -5.40 9.63
CA ASP A 330 -24.32 -5.71 10.68
C ASP A 330 -23.73 -5.75 12.10
N ARG A 331 -22.48 -6.20 12.24
CA ARG A 331 -21.78 -6.25 13.54
C ARG A 331 -21.55 -4.86 14.16
N ILE A 332 -21.56 -3.81 13.35
CA ILE A 332 -21.42 -2.42 13.77
C ILE A 332 -22.80 -1.78 13.87
N ALA A 333 -23.65 -1.93 12.84
CA ALA A 333 -24.98 -1.35 12.80
C ALA A 333 -25.88 -1.80 13.97
N ASN A 334 -25.73 -3.05 14.42
CA ASN A 334 -26.51 -3.64 15.50
C ASN A 334 -25.72 -3.77 16.82
N HIS A 335 -24.60 -3.04 16.96
CA HIS A 335 -23.76 -3.14 18.15
C HIS A 335 -24.45 -2.48 19.36
N ALA A 336 -24.47 -3.16 20.52
CA ALA A 336 -25.16 -2.68 21.72
C ALA A 336 -24.70 -1.28 22.19
N LEU A 337 -23.41 -1.00 22.14
CA LEU A 337 -22.86 0.33 22.47
C LEU A 337 -23.21 1.46 21.48
N LEU A 338 -23.81 1.11 20.33
CA LEU A 338 -24.16 2.06 19.26
C LEU A 338 -25.68 2.17 19.07
N GLU A 339 -26.48 1.67 20.02
CA GLU A 339 -27.94 1.78 19.98
C GLU A 339 -28.36 3.26 19.94
N GLY A 340 -29.16 3.63 18.93
CA GLY A 340 -29.63 5.01 18.73
C GLY A 340 -28.59 5.96 18.12
N VAL A 341 -27.41 5.47 17.74
CA VAL A 341 -26.41 6.25 16.98
C VAL A 341 -26.77 6.22 15.49
N ASP A 342 -26.81 7.40 14.85
CA ASP A 342 -26.93 7.51 13.40
C ASP A 342 -25.55 7.27 12.76
N LEU A 343 -25.39 6.11 12.12
CA LEU A 343 -24.11 5.67 11.55
C LEU A 343 -24.06 5.95 10.05
N PRO A 344 -23.03 6.67 9.54
CA PRO A 344 -22.79 6.77 8.10
C PRO A 344 -22.31 5.41 7.56
N ARG A 345 -22.11 5.31 6.24
CA ARG A 345 -21.38 4.18 5.63
C ARG A 345 -19.97 4.12 6.20
N THR A 346 -19.70 3.11 7.02
CA THR A 346 -18.39 2.96 7.67
C THR A 346 -17.38 2.23 6.78
N GLY A 347 -17.83 1.60 5.69
CA GLY A 347 -16.98 0.79 4.84
C GLY A 347 -16.48 -0.46 5.56
N VAL A 348 -15.62 -1.20 4.87
CA VAL A 348 -14.98 -2.41 5.39
C VAL A 348 -13.48 -2.33 5.12
N PRO A 349 -12.62 -2.87 6.00
CA PRO A 349 -11.19 -2.72 5.86
C PRO A 349 -10.64 -3.68 4.79
N THR A 350 -11.03 -3.47 3.53
CA THR A 350 -10.52 -4.06 2.30
C THR A 350 -10.00 -2.94 1.38
N ARG A 351 -9.10 -3.29 0.47
CA ARG A 351 -8.79 -2.46 -0.69
C ARG A 351 -9.60 -3.05 -1.83
N SER A 352 -10.72 -2.40 -2.14
CA SER A 352 -11.67 -2.90 -3.11
C SER A 352 -11.03 -3.10 -4.49
N GLY A 353 -11.25 -4.24 -5.11
CA GLY A 353 -10.91 -4.42 -6.53
C GLY A 353 -11.80 -3.51 -7.37
N ILE A 354 -11.18 -2.64 -8.17
CA ILE A 354 -11.88 -1.69 -9.02
C ILE A 354 -11.64 -1.96 -10.52
N LEU A 355 -12.63 -1.61 -11.33
CA LEU A 355 -12.54 -1.62 -12.78
C LEU A 355 -13.11 -0.31 -13.31
N LEU A 356 -12.30 0.42 -14.06
CA LEU A 356 -12.71 1.68 -14.67
C LEU A 356 -13.05 1.47 -16.14
N THR A 357 -14.20 2.00 -16.56
CA THR A 357 -14.59 2.09 -17.97
C THR A 357 -14.68 3.56 -18.38
N LYS A 358 -14.99 3.81 -19.66
CA LYS A 358 -15.17 5.18 -20.15
C LYS A 358 -16.21 5.98 -19.34
N THR A 359 -17.26 5.33 -18.85
CA THR A 359 -18.40 6.01 -18.22
C THR A 359 -18.55 5.73 -16.73
N LEU A 360 -18.15 4.54 -16.28
CA LEU A 360 -18.44 4.06 -14.92
C LEU A 360 -17.19 3.54 -14.24
N LEU A 361 -17.13 3.78 -12.93
CA LEU A 361 -16.24 3.06 -12.02
C LEU A 361 -17.02 1.88 -11.45
N PHE A 362 -16.44 0.69 -11.53
CA PHE A 362 -16.98 -0.49 -10.88
C PHE A 362 -16.13 -0.88 -9.68
N GLN A 363 -16.77 -1.35 -8.62
CA GLN A 363 -16.13 -1.70 -7.37
C GLN A 363 -16.75 -2.95 -6.74
N ALA A 364 -15.92 -3.95 -6.41
CA ALA A 364 -16.31 -5.05 -5.52
C ALA A 364 -15.82 -4.78 -4.09
N GLU A 365 -16.46 -5.34 -3.06
CA GLU A 365 -15.98 -5.18 -1.66
C GLU A 365 -14.73 -6.01 -1.34
N GLY A 366 -14.39 -6.97 -2.20
CA GLY A 366 -13.22 -7.83 -2.08
C GLY A 366 -13.32 -8.89 -0.98
N THR A 367 -12.22 -9.62 -0.77
CA THR A 367 -12.07 -10.66 0.25
C THR A 367 -11.09 -10.25 1.35
N GLY A 368 -11.16 -10.90 2.51
CA GLY A 368 -10.12 -10.81 3.54
C GLY A 368 -10.40 -9.85 4.70
N ALA A 369 -11.59 -9.27 4.80
CA ALA A 369 -12.02 -8.50 5.96
C ALA A 369 -13.38 -8.94 6.50
N ALA A 370 -13.57 -8.81 7.82
CA ALA A 370 -14.85 -9.05 8.46
C ALA A 370 -15.86 -7.94 8.08
N GLY A 371 -16.96 -8.35 7.44
CA GLY A 371 -18.04 -7.47 7.02
C GLY A 371 -18.13 -7.22 5.52
N ALA A 372 -17.16 -7.66 4.71
CA ALA A 372 -17.24 -7.55 3.25
C ALA A 372 -18.32 -8.49 2.69
N SER A 373 -19.24 -7.92 1.92
CA SER A 373 -20.38 -8.59 1.30
C SER A 373 -20.13 -8.84 -0.20
N PRO A 374 -20.77 -9.87 -0.79
CA PRO A 374 -20.56 -10.22 -2.18
C PRO A 374 -21.36 -9.28 -3.08
N ILE A 375 -20.96 -8.02 -3.12
CA ILE A 375 -21.64 -6.94 -3.85
C ILE A 375 -20.65 -6.32 -4.83
N PHE A 376 -21.14 -6.07 -6.04
CA PHE A 376 -20.46 -5.32 -7.07
C PHE A 376 -21.24 -4.05 -7.40
N ARG A 377 -20.60 -2.89 -7.28
CA ARG A 377 -21.25 -1.58 -7.45
C ARG A 377 -20.82 -0.95 -8.76
N ALA A 378 -21.78 -0.36 -9.45
CA ALA A 378 -21.53 0.61 -10.53
C ALA A 378 -21.65 2.01 -9.94
N ILE A 379 -20.62 2.82 -10.13
CA ILE A 379 -20.44 4.13 -9.51
C ILE A 379 -20.28 5.17 -10.62
N ASP A 380 -20.96 6.31 -10.49
CA ASP A 380 -20.68 7.49 -11.29
C ASP A 380 -19.25 7.96 -10.99
N LYS A 381 -18.38 7.87 -11.99
CA LYS A 381 -16.96 8.14 -11.79
C LYS A 381 -16.66 9.62 -11.53
N GLN A 382 -17.58 10.54 -11.85
CA GLN A 382 -17.40 11.98 -11.62
C GLN A 382 -17.86 12.38 -10.22
N THR A 383 -18.91 11.76 -9.69
CA THR A 383 -19.52 12.18 -8.41
C THR A 383 -19.28 11.22 -7.25
N GLY A 384 -18.95 9.95 -7.53
CA GLY A 384 -18.87 8.89 -6.54
C GLY A 384 -20.25 8.30 -6.16
N GLU A 385 -21.34 8.74 -6.80
CA GLU A 385 -22.68 8.22 -6.55
C GLU A 385 -22.81 6.75 -6.98
N ILE A 386 -23.38 5.92 -6.13
CA ILE A 386 -23.67 4.51 -6.46
C ILE A 386 -24.93 4.49 -7.32
N ILE A 387 -24.78 4.10 -8.59
CA ILE A 387 -25.86 4.03 -9.57
C ILE A 387 -26.59 2.69 -9.48
N ALA A 388 -25.85 1.60 -9.25
CA ALA A 388 -26.41 0.26 -9.15
C ALA A 388 -25.58 -0.63 -8.24
N GLU A 389 -26.26 -1.58 -7.61
CA GLU A 389 -25.64 -2.68 -6.86
C GLU A 389 -26.03 -4.00 -7.53
N ILE A 390 -25.07 -4.91 -7.63
CA ILE A 390 -25.18 -6.20 -8.30
C ILE A 390 -24.74 -7.26 -7.30
N ASP A 391 -25.64 -8.17 -6.96
CA ASP A 391 -25.32 -9.31 -6.10
C ASP A 391 -24.36 -10.27 -6.82
N LEU A 392 -23.28 -10.61 -6.10
CA LEU A 392 -22.35 -11.66 -6.48
C LEU A 392 -22.67 -12.94 -5.69
N PRO A 393 -22.43 -14.14 -6.25
CA PRO A 393 -22.53 -15.39 -5.49
C PRO A 393 -21.52 -15.47 -4.33
N PHE A 394 -20.34 -14.90 -4.52
CA PHE A 394 -19.25 -14.86 -3.54
C PHE A 394 -18.43 -13.57 -3.68
N ASN A 395 -17.61 -13.29 -2.68
CA ASN A 395 -16.74 -12.11 -2.69
C ASN A 395 -15.68 -12.21 -3.79
N GLN A 396 -15.30 -11.06 -4.33
CA GLN A 396 -14.24 -10.93 -5.32
C GLN A 396 -12.86 -11.29 -4.73
N THR A 397 -12.11 -12.15 -5.42
CA THR A 397 -10.77 -12.64 -5.03
C THR A 397 -9.65 -12.19 -5.94
N GLY A 398 -9.95 -11.69 -7.15
CA GLY A 398 -8.98 -11.13 -8.11
C GLY A 398 -9.54 -9.90 -8.83
N LEU A 399 -8.69 -9.09 -9.47
CA LEU A 399 -9.12 -7.81 -10.04
C LEU A 399 -10.21 -7.98 -11.11
N PRO A 400 -11.29 -7.18 -11.09
CA PRO A 400 -12.27 -7.19 -12.15
C PRO A 400 -11.67 -6.68 -13.47
N PHE A 401 -12.13 -7.23 -14.58
CA PHE A 401 -11.70 -6.86 -15.93
C PHE A 401 -12.89 -6.82 -16.89
N THR A 402 -12.70 -6.25 -18.08
CA THR A 402 -13.72 -6.20 -19.13
C THR A 402 -13.14 -6.64 -20.46
N TYR A 403 -13.97 -7.22 -21.31
CA TYR A 403 -13.62 -7.59 -22.68
C TYR A 403 -14.87 -7.52 -23.58
N GLU A 404 -14.67 -7.53 -24.88
CA GLU A 404 -15.74 -7.64 -25.87
C GLU A 404 -15.66 -9.00 -26.57
N HIS A 405 -16.82 -9.62 -26.77
CA HIS A 405 -16.97 -10.82 -27.60
C HIS A 405 -18.27 -10.73 -28.40
N ASP A 406 -18.19 -10.98 -29.70
CA ASP A 406 -19.31 -10.89 -30.65
C ASP A 406 -20.13 -9.58 -30.53
N GLY A 407 -19.43 -8.45 -30.37
CA GLY A 407 -20.04 -7.13 -30.26
C GLY A 407 -20.73 -6.83 -28.92
N LYS A 408 -20.58 -7.72 -27.93
CA LYS A 408 -21.11 -7.53 -26.57
C LYS A 408 -19.97 -7.33 -25.57
N GLN A 409 -20.07 -6.29 -24.74
CA GLN A 409 -19.16 -6.07 -23.63
C GLN A 409 -19.52 -6.94 -22.43
N TYR A 410 -18.51 -7.54 -21.82
CA TYR A 410 -18.60 -8.36 -20.62
C TYR A 410 -17.75 -7.76 -19.51
N LEU A 411 -18.26 -7.83 -18.29
CA LEU A 411 -17.52 -7.59 -17.06
C LEU A 411 -17.25 -8.95 -16.40
N ALA A 412 -16.02 -9.20 -16.00
CA ALA A 412 -15.63 -10.48 -15.44
C ALA A 412 -14.75 -10.30 -14.21
N MET A 413 -14.85 -11.22 -13.26
CA MET A 413 -14.04 -11.22 -12.05
C MET A 413 -13.98 -12.62 -11.44
N PHE A 414 -12.87 -12.91 -10.77
CA PHE A 414 -12.77 -14.11 -9.94
C PHE A 414 -13.49 -13.89 -8.61
N ILE A 415 -14.36 -14.82 -8.25
CA ILE A 415 -15.10 -14.84 -6.99
C ILE A 415 -14.78 -16.10 -6.20
N GLY A 416 -14.88 -16.05 -4.88
CA GLY A 416 -14.70 -17.22 -4.02
C GLY A 416 -14.73 -16.89 -2.53
N GLY A 417 -14.57 -17.91 -1.68
CA GLY A 417 -14.58 -17.77 -0.22
C GLY A 417 -15.55 -18.73 0.46
N GLY A 418 -15.58 -18.72 1.80
CA GLY A 418 -16.52 -19.54 2.57
C GLY A 418 -16.36 -21.07 2.41
N GLY A 419 -15.20 -21.53 1.94
CA GLY A 419 -14.96 -22.95 1.62
C GLY A 419 -15.38 -23.38 0.21
N ALA A 420 -15.93 -22.47 -0.61
CA ALA A 420 -16.22 -22.72 -2.01
C ALA A 420 -14.96 -22.58 -2.90
N ALA A 421 -14.96 -23.27 -4.04
CA ALA A 421 -13.92 -23.12 -5.05
C ALA A 421 -13.95 -21.72 -5.67
N ALA A 422 -12.80 -21.24 -6.16
CA ALA A 422 -12.75 -20.01 -6.92
C ALA A 422 -13.38 -20.21 -8.31
N GLU A 423 -14.25 -19.29 -8.71
CA GLU A 423 -14.99 -19.33 -9.98
C GLU A 423 -14.82 -18.01 -10.74
N LEU A 424 -14.97 -18.05 -12.07
CA LEU A 424 -15.04 -16.86 -12.91
C LEU A 424 -16.51 -16.46 -13.09
N ALA A 425 -16.91 -15.32 -12.54
CA ALA A 425 -18.22 -14.74 -12.77
C ALA A 425 -18.16 -13.75 -13.94
N VAL A 426 -19.12 -13.84 -14.87
CA VAL A 426 -19.19 -13.01 -16.07
C VAL A 426 -20.58 -12.40 -16.19
N TYR A 427 -20.63 -11.08 -16.31
CA TYR A 427 -21.84 -10.28 -16.42
C TYR A 427 -21.81 -9.51 -17.74
N SER A 428 -22.98 -9.28 -18.33
CA SER A 428 -23.15 -8.38 -19.46
C SER A 428 -24.41 -7.56 -19.23
N LEU A 429 -24.45 -6.33 -19.73
CA LEU A 429 -25.74 -5.63 -19.85
C LEU A 429 -26.71 -6.47 -20.70
N PRO A 430 -28.03 -6.40 -20.43
CA PRO A 430 -29.05 -7.17 -21.16
C PRO A 430 -28.84 -7.19 -22.67
#